data_AF-A0A926BV72-F1
#
_entry.id   AF-A0A926BV72-F1
#
_cell.length_a   1.000
_cell.length_b   1.000
_cell.length_c   1.000
_cell.angle_alpha   90.00
_cell.angle_beta   90.00
_cell.angle_gamma   90.00
#
_symmetry.space_group_name_H-M   'P 1'
#
loop_
_entity.id
_entity.type
_entity.pdbx_description
1 polymer ?
#
loop_
_entity_poly.entity_id
_entity_poly.type
_entity_poly.pdbx_seq_one_letter_code
_entity_poly.pdbx_strand_id
1 'polypeptide(L)'
;MLKSPYRSAPYIDSMQITDHRSRHDRLMKRVAHTHAVLVALTSGLVLVGWMFDVELLKSLMHPGRTAMNPLTAFLFLLAATSLWLQTPGGRIHSRIGVALGALISAFAFLRVLAYVTTLDSGIDAILFADRLDGNVMAPNTAIAFVCTGVALIMMDARTPAWGWLGRIALLAAGWISLLSLTGYVYNIRPLYGVTGYIPMALNTALTFGVLCGGILTARPHREPLATILGIGAGGETARRLLPAAVFVPLVLGLLWLEAERANLFELEYGLSIYALANVLTLSMLIWIGSRSIARVDNERQIATEQLREASIAAEGANRAKSFFLANMSHEIRTPMNGVLGMLELMKSTGFTGQQREYLGIA
;
A
#
# COMPACT_ATOMS: atom_id res chain seq x y z
N MET A 1 29.80 4.31 -46.42
CA MET A 1 28.80 4.43 -45.33
C MET A 1 28.33 3.04 -44.93
N LEU A 2 29.00 2.41 -43.95
CA LEU A 2 28.64 1.08 -43.45
C LEU A 2 27.73 1.24 -42.22
N LYS A 3 26.50 0.74 -42.30
CA LYS A 3 25.53 0.69 -41.18
C LYS A 3 26.04 -0.30 -40.12
N SER A 4 26.17 0.19 -38.88
CA SER A 4 26.37 -0.61 -37.67
C SER A 4 25.18 -1.56 -37.44
N PRO A 5 25.39 -2.85 -37.12
CA PRO A 5 24.30 -3.79 -36.82
C PRO A 5 23.87 -3.82 -35.35
N TYR A 6 24.40 -2.98 -34.47
CA TYR A 6 23.99 -2.95 -33.05
C TYR A 6 22.93 -1.89 -32.78
N ARG A 7 21.65 -2.23 -33.03
CA ARG A 7 20.50 -1.56 -32.40
C ARG A 7 19.56 -2.60 -31.80
N SER A 8 19.16 -2.30 -30.55
CA SER A 8 18.01 -2.78 -29.78
C SER A 8 18.01 -4.21 -29.22
N ALA A 9 18.56 -4.35 -28.02
CA ALA A 9 17.88 -5.01 -26.90
C ALA A 9 18.19 -4.18 -25.64
N PRO A 10 17.26 -3.33 -25.18
CA PRO A 10 16.30 -3.74 -24.13
C PRO A 10 14.94 -3.02 -24.26
N TYR A 11 14.14 -3.36 -25.29
CA TYR A 11 12.79 -2.77 -25.46
C TYR A 11 11.66 -3.70 -24.98
N ILE A 12 11.92 -5.00 -24.79
CA ILE A 12 10.89 -5.99 -24.47
C ILE A 12 10.54 -6.00 -22.96
N ASP A 13 11.49 -5.66 -22.07
CA ASP A 13 11.28 -5.69 -20.62
C ASP A 13 10.42 -4.53 -20.09
N SER A 14 10.57 -3.32 -20.66
CA SER A 14 9.83 -2.14 -20.18
C SER A 14 8.33 -2.21 -20.48
N MET A 15 7.93 -2.90 -21.55
CA MET A 15 6.54 -3.09 -21.95
C MET A 15 5.82 -4.13 -21.08
N GLN A 16 6.52 -5.19 -20.63
CA GLN A 16 5.96 -6.18 -19.71
C GLN A 16 5.82 -5.65 -18.28
N ILE A 17 6.80 -4.87 -17.79
CA ILE A 17 6.75 -4.24 -16.46
C ILE A 17 5.61 -3.21 -16.36
N THR A 18 5.35 -2.46 -17.43
CA THR A 18 4.27 -1.47 -17.48
C THR A 18 2.88 -2.12 -17.55
N ASP A 19 2.68 -3.20 -18.32
CA ASP A 19 1.38 -3.92 -18.33
C ASP A 19 1.08 -4.55 -16.97
N HIS A 20 2.08 -5.16 -16.31
CA HIS A 20 1.88 -5.81 -15.01
C HIS A 20 1.51 -4.81 -13.90
N ARG A 21 2.16 -3.64 -13.84
CA ARG A 21 1.78 -2.56 -12.91
C ARG A 21 0.38 -2.03 -13.19
N SER A 22 -0.01 -1.91 -14.46
CA SER A 22 -1.34 -1.44 -14.84
C SER A 22 -2.45 -2.41 -14.43
N ARG A 23 -2.22 -3.73 -14.54
CA ARG A 23 -3.17 -4.76 -14.07
C ARG A 23 -3.32 -4.76 -12.56
N HIS A 24 -2.21 -4.62 -11.83
CA HIS A 24 -2.22 -4.60 -10.37
C HIS A 24 -2.96 -3.36 -9.83
N ASP A 25 -2.71 -2.18 -10.40
CA ASP A 25 -3.43 -0.95 -10.04
C ASP A 25 -4.94 -1.06 -10.32
N ARG A 26 -5.33 -1.63 -11.47
CA ARG A 26 -6.74 -1.93 -11.78
C ARG A 26 -7.36 -2.90 -10.77
N LEU A 27 -6.63 -3.94 -10.37
CA LEU A 27 -7.10 -4.90 -9.38
C LEU A 27 -7.30 -4.24 -8.01
N MET A 28 -6.33 -3.48 -7.51
CA MET A 28 -6.42 -2.80 -6.22
C MET A 28 -7.57 -1.78 -6.18
N LYS A 29 -7.78 -1.04 -7.27
CA LYS A 29 -8.94 -0.16 -7.40
C LYS A 29 -10.26 -0.94 -7.39
N ARG A 30 -10.35 -2.10 -8.04
CA ARG A 30 -11.54 -2.97 -7.94
C ARG A 30 -11.77 -3.42 -6.51
N VAL A 31 -10.70 -3.81 -5.81
CA VAL A 31 -10.77 -4.18 -4.39
C VAL A 31 -11.29 -3.01 -3.54
N ALA A 32 -10.84 -1.78 -3.78
CA ALA A 32 -11.36 -0.61 -3.07
C ALA A 32 -12.87 -0.39 -3.33
N HIS A 33 -13.35 -0.58 -4.57
CA HIS A 33 -14.79 -0.51 -4.87
C HIS A 33 -15.58 -1.62 -4.18
N THR A 34 -15.06 -2.86 -4.15
CA THR A 34 -15.76 -3.95 -3.46
C THR A 34 -15.88 -3.66 -1.97
N HIS A 35 -14.84 -3.09 -1.34
CA HIS A 35 -14.92 -2.66 0.05
C HIS A 35 -15.95 -1.53 0.24
N ALA A 36 -15.98 -0.53 -0.65
CA ALA A 36 -17.00 0.53 -0.60
C ALA A 36 -18.43 -0.03 -0.72
N VAL A 37 -18.66 -0.98 -1.63
CA VAL A 37 -19.98 -1.63 -1.80
C VAL A 37 -20.34 -2.44 -0.57
N LEU A 38 -19.42 -3.22 -0.01
CA LEU A 38 -19.66 -3.98 1.21
C LEU A 38 -20.06 -3.06 2.38
N VAL A 39 -19.33 -1.96 2.58
CA VAL A 39 -19.66 -0.95 3.60
C VAL A 39 -21.03 -0.30 3.34
N ALA A 40 -21.36 0.03 2.09
CA ALA A 40 -22.65 0.59 1.74
C ALA A 40 -23.80 -0.40 1.97
N LEU A 41 -23.61 -1.67 1.63
CA LEU A 41 -24.60 -2.74 1.84
C LEU A 41 -24.82 -3.00 3.33
N THR A 42 -23.76 -3.14 4.13
CA THR A 42 -23.92 -3.36 5.58
C THR A 42 -24.64 -2.17 6.24
N SER A 43 -24.27 -0.95 5.87
CA SER A 43 -24.90 0.28 6.38
C SER A 43 -26.36 0.41 5.95
N GLY A 44 -26.66 0.10 4.68
CA GLY A 44 -28.02 0.12 4.14
C GLY A 44 -28.92 -0.90 4.82
N LEU A 45 -28.44 -2.12 5.03
CA LEU A 45 -29.17 -3.16 5.76
C LEU A 45 -29.48 -2.73 7.20
N VAL A 46 -28.53 -2.10 7.90
CA VAL A 46 -28.75 -1.58 9.26
C VAL A 46 -29.81 -0.48 9.26
N LEU A 47 -29.76 0.48 8.33
CA LEU A 47 -30.77 1.55 8.21
C LEU A 47 -32.16 0.98 7.89
N VAL A 48 -32.26 -0.02 7.02
CA VAL A 48 -33.49 -0.78 6.77
C VAL A 48 -33.96 -1.48 8.05
N GLY A 49 -33.04 -2.04 8.83
CA GLY A 49 -33.33 -2.62 10.15
C GLY A 49 -33.94 -1.63 11.12
N TRP A 50 -33.49 -0.37 11.14
CA TRP A 50 -34.10 0.70 11.92
C TRP A 50 -35.46 1.14 11.38
N MET A 51 -35.61 1.16 10.04
CA MET A 51 -36.86 1.53 9.37
C MET A 51 -38.00 0.53 9.61
N PHE A 52 -37.71 -0.77 9.64
CA PHE A 52 -38.70 -1.83 9.88
C PHE A 52 -38.65 -2.42 11.28
N ASP A 53 -37.80 -1.88 12.16
CA ASP A 53 -37.62 -2.34 13.54
C ASP A 53 -37.20 -3.82 13.68
N VAL A 54 -36.31 -4.27 12.78
CA VAL A 54 -35.81 -5.66 12.74
C VAL A 54 -34.45 -5.75 13.43
N GLU A 55 -34.39 -6.32 14.64
CA GLU A 55 -33.16 -6.45 15.44
C GLU A 55 -32.01 -7.17 14.71
N LEU A 56 -32.33 -8.21 13.95
CA LEU A 56 -31.36 -8.98 13.18
C LEU A 56 -30.62 -8.08 12.17
N LEU A 57 -31.32 -7.13 11.55
CA LEU A 57 -30.73 -6.19 10.59
C LEU A 57 -29.95 -5.07 11.29
N LYS A 58 -30.38 -4.62 12.48
CA LYS A 58 -29.66 -3.60 13.27
C LYS A 58 -28.28 -4.07 13.73
N SER A 59 -28.12 -5.35 14.06
CA SER A 59 -26.85 -5.92 14.53
C SER A 59 -26.11 -6.75 13.48
N LEU A 60 -26.79 -7.14 12.39
CA LEU A 60 -26.33 -8.08 11.34
C LEU A 60 -25.82 -9.42 11.88
N MET A 61 -26.22 -9.77 13.10
CA MET A 61 -25.74 -10.92 13.87
C MET A 61 -26.90 -11.47 14.71
N HIS A 62 -26.66 -12.52 15.50
CA HIS A 62 -27.67 -13.15 16.35
C HIS A 62 -28.45 -12.11 17.19
N PRO A 63 -29.80 -12.24 17.29
CA PRO A 63 -30.63 -11.41 18.16
C PRO A 63 -30.07 -11.31 19.59
N GLY A 64 -30.16 -10.14 20.22
CA GLY A 64 -29.59 -9.85 21.55
C GLY A 64 -28.16 -9.29 21.57
N ARG A 65 -27.52 -9.09 20.42
CA ARG A 65 -26.25 -8.35 20.30
C ARG A 65 -26.51 -6.84 20.24
N THR A 66 -25.49 -6.05 20.58
CA THR A 66 -25.52 -4.59 20.54
C THR A 66 -25.89 -4.09 19.14
N ALA A 67 -27.00 -3.37 19.04
CA ALA A 67 -27.48 -2.79 17.78
C ALA A 67 -26.58 -1.63 17.34
N MET A 68 -26.24 -1.59 16.06
CA MET A 68 -25.47 -0.50 15.49
C MET A 68 -26.34 0.76 15.42
N ASN A 69 -25.86 1.83 16.04
CA ASN A 69 -26.53 3.13 16.05
C ASN A 69 -26.86 3.63 14.61
N PRO A 70 -28.03 4.23 14.37
CA PRO A 70 -28.45 4.63 13.01
C PRO A 70 -27.57 5.76 12.44
N LEU A 71 -27.10 6.69 13.27
CA LEU A 71 -26.13 7.71 12.84
C LEU A 71 -24.82 7.07 12.41
N THR A 72 -24.33 6.06 13.14
CA THR A 72 -23.15 5.27 12.73
C THR A 72 -23.35 4.68 11.34
N ALA A 73 -24.50 4.06 11.07
CA ALA A 73 -24.79 3.46 9.76
C ALA A 73 -24.85 4.52 8.66
N PHE A 74 -25.46 5.66 8.93
CA PHE A 74 -25.48 6.79 8.01
C PHE A 74 -24.08 7.32 7.70
N LEU A 75 -23.22 7.51 8.71
CA LEU A 75 -21.84 7.98 8.49
C LEU A 75 -21.01 6.98 7.68
N PHE A 76 -21.19 5.67 7.86
CA PHE A 76 -20.55 4.68 6.99
C PHE A 76 -21.05 4.72 5.56
N LEU A 77 -22.35 4.96 5.33
CA LEU A 77 -22.88 5.13 3.99
C LEU A 77 -22.26 6.35 3.28
N LEU A 78 -22.06 7.46 4.00
CA LEU A 78 -21.31 8.61 3.49
C LEU A 78 -19.84 8.27 3.23
N ALA A 79 -19.19 7.50 4.11
CA ALA A 79 -17.80 7.09 3.95
C ALA A 79 -17.60 6.18 2.74
N ALA A 80 -18.51 5.21 2.52
CA ALA A 80 -18.52 4.35 1.34
C ALA A 80 -18.70 5.17 0.06
N THR A 81 -19.63 6.13 0.07
CA THR A 81 -19.87 7.03 -1.06
C THR A 81 -18.64 7.89 -1.35
N SER A 82 -18.00 8.43 -0.30
CA SER A 82 -16.76 9.20 -0.42
C SER A 82 -15.64 8.36 -1.04
N LEU A 83 -15.44 7.13 -0.56
CA LEU A 83 -14.42 6.22 -1.07
C LEU A 83 -14.67 5.85 -2.54
N TRP A 84 -15.93 5.55 -2.89
CA TRP A 84 -16.35 5.23 -4.26
C TRP A 84 -16.11 6.40 -5.21
N LEU A 85 -16.58 7.61 -4.86
CA LEU A 85 -16.40 8.80 -5.69
C LEU A 85 -14.92 9.16 -5.89
N GLN A 86 -14.05 8.80 -4.95
CA GLN A 86 -12.63 9.06 -5.03
C GLN A 86 -11.83 7.94 -5.74
N THR A 87 -12.49 6.88 -6.22
CA THR A 87 -11.84 5.71 -6.82
C THR A 87 -12.59 5.28 -8.10
N PRO A 88 -12.13 5.57 -9.34
CA PRO A 88 -11.24 6.65 -9.73
C PRO A 88 -12.04 7.95 -9.89
N GLY A 89 -11.85 8.90 -8.97
CA GLY A 89 -12.57 10.17 -9.01
C GLY A 89 -11.94 11.18 -9.97
N GLY A 90 -12.75 11.76 -10.86
CA GLY A 90 -12.40 13.03 -11.50
C GLY A 90 -12.32 14.17 -10.47
N ARG A 91 -11.82 15.35 -10.86
CA ARG A 91 -11.65 16.50 -9.94
C ARG A 91 -12.91 16.85 -9.14
N ILE A 92 -14.08 16.79 -9.77
CA ILE A 92 -15.37 17.10 -9.13
C ILE A 92 -15.73 16.02 -8.11
N HIS A 93 -15.70 14.74 -8.51
CA HIS A 93 -15.99 13.61 -7.63
C HIS A 93 -15.05 13.56 -6.42
N SER A 94 -13.76 13.90 -6.62
CA SER A 94 -12.80 14.02 -5.52
C SER A 94 -13.15 15.13 -4.54
N ARG A 95 -13.56 16.32 -5.01
CA ARG A 95 -14.02 17.41 -4.13
C ARG A 95 -15.27 17.03 -3.34
N ILE A 96 -16.23 16.35 -3.96
CA ILE A 96 -17.43 15.85 -3.27
C ILE A 96 -17.02 14.82 -2.20
N GLY A 97 -16.14 13.88 -2.54
CA GLY A 97 -15.62 12.90 -1.58
C GLY A 97 -14.93 13.54 -0.38
N VAL A 98 -14.13 14.58 -0.60
CA VAL A 98 -13.50 15.36 0.47
C VAL A 98 -14.54 16.08 1.33
N ALA A 99 -15.56 16.70 0.72
CA ALA A 99 -16.64 17.34 1.45
C ALA A 99 -17.42 16.35 2.33
N LEU A 100 -17.69 15.14 1.82
CA LEU A 100 -18.29 14.05 2.60
C LEU A 100 -17.38 13.63 3.76
N GLY A 101 -16.06 13.53 3.54
CA GLY A 101 -15.08 13.26 4.59
C GLY A 101 -15.10 14.32 5.71
N ALA A 102 -15.17 15.60 5.34
CA ALA A 102 -15.28 16.71 6.28
C ALA A 102 -16.58 16.65 7.08
N LEU A 103 -17.70 16.32 6.44
CA LEU A 103 -18.99 16.14 7.10
C LEU A 103 -18.93 15.00 8.14
N ILE A 104 -18.36 13.85 7.77
CA ILE A 104 -18.18 12.71 8.68
C ILE A 104 -17.35 13.12 9.90
N SER A 105 -16.19 13.75 9.67
CA SER A 105 -15.33 14.22 10.75
C SER A 105 -16.04 15.25 11.65
N ALA A 106 -16.86 16.14 11.09
CA ALA A 106 -17.59 17.13 11.87
C ALA A 106 -18.63 16.49 12.81
N PHE A 107 -19.49 15.61 12.30
CA PHE A 107 -20.48 14.89 13.12
C PHE A 107 -19.81 14.06 14.21
N ALA A 108 -18.75 13.33 13.84
CA ALA A 108 -18.02 12.49 14.77
C ALA A 108 -17.26 13.31 15.83
N PHE A 109 -16.69 14.45 15.45
CA PHE A 109 -16.01 15.35 16.38
C PHE A 109 -17.00 15.98 17.38
N LEU A 110 -18.17 16.41 16.94
CA LEU A 110 -19.21 16.89 17.83
C LEU A 110 -19.64 15.82 18.83
N ARG A 111 -19.73 14.55 18.40
CA ARG A 111 -20.02 13.42 19.30
C ARG A 111 -18.90 13.19 20.31
N VAL A 112 -17.63 13.28 19.91
CA VAL A 112 -16.48 13.21 20.85
C VAL A 112 -16.54 14.37 21.85
N LEU A 113 -16.84 15.59 21.40
CA LEU A 113 -16.94 16.77 22.25
C LEU A 113 -18.07 16.63 23.28
N ALA A 114 -19.20 16.03 22.91
CA ALA A 114 -20.31 15.76 23.81
C ALA A 114 -19.89 14.88 25.01
N TYR A 115 -19.01 13.90 24.78
CA TYR A 115 -18.47 13.05 25.86
C TYR A 115 -17.57 13.82 26.84
N VAL A 116 -16.85 14.84 26.36
CA VAL A 116 -15.90 15.61 27.19
C VAL A 116 -16.60 16.75 27.92
N THR A 117 -17.58 17.38 27.29
CA THR A 117 -18.22 18.62 27.79
C THR A 117 -19.52 18.40 28.54
N THR A 118 -19.99 17.15 28.66
CA THR A 118 -21.30 16.77 29.25
C THR A 118 -22.51 17.48 28.60
N LEU A 119 -22.31 18.17 27.48
CA LEU A 119 -23.37 18.81 26.70
C LEU A 119 -24.13 17.71 25.95
N ASP A 120 -25.45 17.67 26.13
CA ASP A 120 -26.29 16.81 25.30
C ASP A 120 -26.32 17.36 23.88
N SER A 121 -25.58 16.70 23.00
CA SER A 121 -25.49 17.09 21.60
C SER A 121 -26.74 16.69 20.79
N GLY A 122 -27.56 15.75 21.29
CA GLY A 122 -28.75 15.27 20.59
C GLY A 122 -28.51 14.65 19.20
N ILE A 123 -27.26 14.48 18.76
CA ILE A 123 -26.92 14.16 17.36
C ILE A 123 -27.37 12.74 17.00
N ASP A 124 -27.29 11.80 17.94
CA ASP A 124 -27.76 10.42 17.73
C ASP A 124 -29.28 10.36 17.48
N ALA A 125 -30.05 11.33 18.00
CA ALA A 125 -31.50 11.42 17.85
C ALA A 125 -31.97 12.07 16.54
N ILE A 126 -31.05 12.52 15.67
CA ILE A 126 -31.41 13.09 14.35
C ILE A 126 -32.14 12.05 13.48
N LEU A 127 -31.77 10.77 13.61
CA LEU A 127 -32.32 9.67 12.83
C LEU A 127 -33.05 8.69 13.75
N PHE A 128 -34.33 8.44 13.47
CA PHE A 128 -35.16 7.48 14.22
C PHE A 128 -35.28 7.78 15.72
N ALA A 129 -35.42 9.07 16.09
CA ALA A 129 -35.62 9.57 17.46
C ALA A 129 -36.51 8.65 18.33
N ASP A 130 -37.70 8.34 17.82
CA ASP A 130 -38.74 7.59 18.53
C ASP A 130 -38.41 6.11 18.78
N ARG A 131 -37.33 5.59 18.18
CA ARG A 131 -36.97 4.15 18.23
C ARG A 131 -35.60 3.88 18.82
N LEU A 132 -34.83 4.91 19.18
CA LEU A 132 -33.45 4.74 19.63
C LEU A 132 -33.33 4.02 20.97
N ASP A 133 -34.31 4.11 21.87
CA ASP A 133 -34.30 3.48 23.20
C ASP A 133 -32.96 3.65 23.95
N GLY A 134 -32.38 4.85 23.90
CA GLY A 134 -31.11 5.16 24.55
C GLY A 134 -29.86 4.61 23.83
N ASN A 135 -30.00 4.12 22.59
CA ASN A 135 -28.86 3.72 21.75
C ASN A 135 -28.05 4.94 21.34
N VAL A 136 -26.78 4.95 21.72
CA VAL A 136 -25.87 6.08 21.50
C VAL A 136 -24.60 5.58 20.84
N MET A 137 -24.03 6.34 19.90
CA MET A 137 -22.77 6.01 19.25
C MET A 137 -21.63 5.93 20.26
N ALA A 138 -20.97 4.77 20.37
CA ALA A 138 -19.88 4.55 21.30
C ALA A 138 -18.69 5.53 21.10
N PRO A 139 -17.94 5.92 22.15
CA PRO A 139 -16.87 6.91 22.02
C PRO A 139 -15.74 6.50 21.07
N ASN A 140 -15.32 5.23 21.13
CA ASN A 140 -14.33 4.66 20.21
C ASN A 140 -14.83 4.66 18.75
N THR A 141 -16.13 4.48 18.52
CA THR A 141 -16.76 4.63 17.19
C THR A 141 -16.63 6.06 16.67
N ALA A 142 -16.95 7.05 17.51
CA ALA A 142 -16.84 8.46 17.15
C ALA A 142 -15.38 8.84 16.82
N ILE A 143 -14.42 8.42 17.64
CA ILE A 143 -12.98 8.66 17.38
C ILE A 143 -12.56 7.99 16.06
N ALA A 144 -12.98 6.75 15.81
CA ALA A 144 -12.69 6.06 14.55
C ALA A 144 -13.28 6.78 13.32
N PHE A 145 -14.47 7.39 13.43
CA PHE A 145 -15.02 8.22 12.36
C PHE A 145 -14.27 9.53 12.15
N VAL A 146 -13.81 10.20 13.22
CA VAL A 146 -12.93 11.37 13.08
C VAL A 146 -11.68 10.98 12.30
N CYS A 147 -11.03 9.88 12.69
CA CYS A 147 -9.84 9.37 12.05
C CYS A 147 -10.06 8.96 10.58
N THR A 148 -11.12 8.21 10.27
CA THR A 148 -11.43 7.81 8.88
C THR A 148 -11.86 8.99 8.01
N GLY A 149 -12.60 9.95 8.54
CA GLY A 149 -12.94 11.19 7.83
C GLY A 149 -11.70 12.01 7.48
N VAL A 150 -10.76 12.18 8.43
CA VAL A 150 -9.45 12.82 8.18
C VAL A 150 -8.65 12.04 7.12
N ALA A 151 -8.64 10.71 7.19
CA ALA A 151 -7.97 9.88 6.18
C ALA A 151 -8.57 10.07 4.78
N LEU A 152 -9.89 10.14 4.65
CA LEU A 152 -10.60 10.39 3.39
C LEU A 152 -10.31 11.79 2.83
N ILE A 153 -10.28 12.83 3.68
CA ILE A 153 -9.94 14.21 3.27
C ILE A 153 -8.50 14.28 2.76
N MET A 154 -7.57 13.64 3.48
CA MET A 154 -6.13 13.72 3.19
C MET A 154 -5.64 12.67 2.18
N MET A 155 -6.54 11.81 1.67
CA MET A 155 -6.20 10.70 0.79
C MET A 155 -5.43 11.14 -0.46
N ASP A 156 -5.78 12.29 -1.03
CA ASP A 156 -5.15 12.92 -2.21
C ASP A 156 -4.35 14.19 -1.87
N ALA A 157 -3.97 14.39 -0.61
CA ALA A 157 -3.16 15.53 -0.19
C ALA A 157 -1.87 15.62 -1.03
N ARG A 158 -1.53 16.86 -1.47
CA ARG A 158 -0.34 17.17 -2.27
C ARG A 158 0.90 17.36 -1.42
N THR A 159 0.72 17.92 -0.23
CA THR A 159 1.76 18.21 0.75
C THR A 159 2.11 16.95 1.56
N PRO A 160 3.39 16.59 1.68
CA PRO A 160 3.82 15.38 2.40
C PRO A 160 3.34 15.31 3.86
N ALA A 161 3.37 16.42 4.60
CA ALA A 161 2.95 16.49 6.00
C ALA A 161 1.47 16.10 6.19
N TRP A 162 0.58 16.66 5.38
CA TRP A 162 -0.85 16.33 5.41
C TRP A 162 -1.13 14.89 4.95
N GLY A 163 -0.37 14.39 3.98
CA GLY A 163 -0.44 12.98 3.59
C GLY A 163 -0.02 12.03 4.71
N TRP A 164 0.97 12.41 5.53
CA TRP A 164 1.39 11.65 6.71
C TRP A 164 0.31 11.64 7.80
N LEU A 165 -0.31 12.79 8.09
CA LEU A 165 -1.44 12.87 9.04
C LEU A 165 -2.60 11.94 8.63
N GLY A 166 -2.96 11.93 7.35
CA GLY A 166 -4.00 11.02 6.82
C GLY A 166 -3.67 9.55 7.04
N ARG A 167 -2.40 9.15 6.89
CA ARG A 167 -1.95 7.76 7.10
C ARG A 167 -2.01 7.37 8.57
N ILE A 168 -1.58 8.25 9.47
CA ILE A 168 -1.68 7.99 10.91
C ILE A 168 -3.13 7.86 11.33
N ALA A 169 -4.00 8.76 10.86
CA ALA A 169 -5.42 8.69 11.13
C ALA A 169 -6.03 7.37 10.63
N LEU A 170 -5.69 6.94 9.41
CA LEU A 170 -6.14 5.67 8.86
C LEU A 170 -5.69 4.47 9.71
N LEU A 171 -4.41 4.44 10.11
CA LEU A 171 -3.87 3.39 10.97
C LEU A 171 -4.53 3.39 12.35
N ALA A 172 -4.77 4.56 12.94
CA ALA A 172 -5.45 4.69 14.23
C ALA A 172 -6.88 4.13 14.16
N ALA A 173 -7.64 4.44 13.11
CA ALA A 173 -8.97 3.87 12.90
C ALA A 173 -8.93 2.33 12.74
N GLY A 174 -7.96 1.83 11.97
CA GLY A 174 -7.72 0.39 11.83
C GLY A 174 -7.39 -0.28 13.16
N TRP A 175 -6.56 0.35 14.00
CA TRP A 175 -6.25 -0.13 15.34
C TRP A 175 -7.45 -0.12 16.29
N ILE A 176 -8.30 0.91 16.25
CA ILE A 176 -9.54 0.95 17.04
C ILE A 176 -10.49 -0.19 16.65
N SER A 177 -10.66 -0.42 15.34
CA SER A 177 -11.42 -1.54 14.81
C SER A 177 -10.85 -2.87 15.29
N LEU A 178 -9.53 -3.07 15.15
CA LEU A 178 -8.86 -4.29 15.59
C LEU A 178 -9.02 -4.50 17.09
N LEU A 179 -8.77 -3.50 17.93
CA LEU A 179 -8.94 -3.56 19.39
C LEU A 179 -10.37 -3.94 19.80
N SER A 180 -11.36 -3.44 19.07
CA SER A 180 -12.75 -3.77 19.37
C SER A 180 -13.10 -5.19 18.93
N LEU A 181 -12.55 -5.66 17.80
CA LEU A 181 -12.69 -7.05 17.37
C LEU A 181 -12.03 -8.00 18.37
N THR A 182 -10.85 -7.68 18.89
CA THR A 182 -10.20 -8.49 19.94
C THR A 182 -11.03 -8.50 21.22
N GLY A 183 -11.65 -7.37 21.59
CA GLY A 183 -12.62 -7.30 22.68
C GLY A 183 -13.79 -8.27 22.51
N TYR A 184 -14.33 -8.38 21.29
CA TYR A 184 -15.38 -9.35 21.00
C TYR A 184 -14.88 -10.80 21.02
N VAL A 185 -13.70 -11.08 20.46
CA VAL A 185 -13.08 -12.41 20.41
C VAL A 185 -12.79 -12.94 21.82
N TYR A 186 -12.25 -12.08 22.69
CA TYR A 186 -11.94 -12.42 24.07
C TYR A 186 -13.12 -12.26 25.03
N ASN A 187 -14.25 -11.73 24.55
CA ASN A 187 -15.41 -11.34 25.35
C ASN A 187 -15.06 -10.34 26.49
N ILE A 188 -14.08 -9.47 26.24
CA ILE A 188 -13.63 -8.45 27.18
C ILE A 188 -14.40 -7.16 26.91
N ARG A 189 -15.40 -6.94 27.75
CA ARG A 189 -16.32 -5.80 27.70
C ARG A 189 -15.60 -4.45 27.47
N PRO A 190 -14.63 -4.02 28.30
CA PRO A 190 -13.97 -2.72 28.15
C PRO A 190 -13.22 -2.47 26.83
N LEU A 191 -12.91 -3.51 26.06
CA LEU A 191 -12.16 -3.35 24.80
C LEU A 191 -13.04 -2.92 23.63
N TYR A 192 -14.35 -3.16 23.71
CA TYR A 192 -15.31 -2.68 22.72
C TYR A 192 -16.20 -1.54 23.23
N GLY A 193 -15.98 -0.98 24.42
CA GLY A 193 -16.71 0.19 24.94
C GLY A 193 -15.84 1.05 25.87
N VAL A 194 -16.00 2.38 25.81
CA VAL A 194 -15.18 3.35 26.59
C VAL A 194 -16.12 4.19 27.48
N THR A 195 -15.66 4.55 28.70
CA THR A 195 -16.31 5.47 29.67
C THR A 195 -17.82 5.28 29.89
N GLY A 196 -18.24 4.71 31.02
CA GLY A 196 -19.67 4.48 31.30
C GLY A 196 -20.29 3.28 30.55
N TYR A 197 -19.45 2.50 29.87
CA TYR A 197 -19.78 1.25 29.19
C TYR A 197 -20.86 1.35 28.10
N ILE A 198 -20.62 2.20 27.09
CA ILE A 198 -21.39 2.21 25.83
C ILE A 198 -20.66 1.30 24.82
N PRO A 199 -21.17 0.10 24.52
CA PRO A 199 -20.49 -0.85 23.65
C PRO A 199 -20.66 -0.51 22.16
N MET A 200 -19.55 -0.51 21.42
CA MET A 200 -19.53 -0.47 19.96
C MET A 200 -19.99 -1.81 19.39
N ALA A 201 -20.95 -1.82 18.47
CA ALA A 201 -21.46 -3.04 17.84
C ALA A 201 -20.38 -3.83 17.04
N LEU A 202 -20.53 -5.16 16.95
CA LEU A 202 -19.57 -6.02 16.25
C LEU A 202 -19.52 -5.73 14.74
N ASN A 203 -20.69 -5.57 14.11
CA ASN A 203 -20.81 -5.18 12.71
C ASN A 203 -20.17 -3.81 12.45
N THR A 204 -20.23 -2.85 13.38
CA THR A 204 -19.49 -1.58 13.31
C THR A 204 -17.98 -1.81 13.25
N ALA A 205 -17.44 -2.67 14.12
CA ALA A 205 -16.00 -2.96 14.15
C ALA A 205 -15.52 -3.59 12.83
N LEU A 206 -16.26 -4.58 12.32
CA LEU A 206 -15.97 -5.23 11.04
C LEU A 206 -16.05 -4.23 9.88
N THR A 207 -17.07 -3.37 9.87
CA THR A 207 -17.30 -2.38 8.81
C THR A 207 -16.16 -1.36 8.76
N PHE A 208 -15.62 -0.92 9.90
CA PHE A 208 -14.40 -0.10 9.92
C PHE A 208 -13.19 -0.83 9.34
N GLY A 209 -13.00 -2.11 9.66
CA GLY A 209 -11.90 -2.90 9.09
C GLY A 209 -11.97 -2.96 7.57
N VAL A 210 -13.17 -3.20 7.03
CA VAL A 210 -13.45 -3.19 5.58
C VAL A 210 -13.22 -1.79 4.99
N LEU A 211 -13.73 -0.73 5.62
CA LEU A 211 -13.53 0.65 5.15
C LEU A 211 -12.05 1.04 5.11
N CYS A 212 -11.29 0.75 6.16
CA CYS A 212 -9.85 1.02 6.22
C CYS A 212 -9.08 0.25 5.15
N GLY A 213 -9.42 -1.02 4.90
CA GLY A 213 -8.87 -1.80 3.79
C GLY A 213 -9.19 -1.19 2.42
N GLY A 214 -10.41 -0.67 2.25
CA GLY A 214 -10.83 0.06 1.06
C GLY A 214 -10.03 1.34 0.83
N ILE A 215 -9.83 2.16 1.87
CA ILE A 215 -9.02 3.39 1.78
C ILE A 215 -7.56 3.07 1.45
N LEU A 216 -6.97 2.03 2.08
CA LEU A 216 -5.60 1.59 1.78
C LEU A 216 -5.47 1.19 0.30
N THR A 217 -6.40 0.40 -0.21
CA THR A 217 -6.36 -0.13 -1.58
C THR A 217 -6.74 0.89 -2.66
N ALA A 218 -7.37 2.01 -2.29
CA ALA A 218 -7.73 3.08 -3.23
C ALA A 218 -6.51 3.81 -3.83
N ARG A 219 -5.36 3.81 -3.13
CA ARG A 219 -4.10 4.43 -3.58
C ARG A 219 -2.92 3.47 -3.31
N PRO A 220 -2.77 2.38 -4.10
CA PRO A 220 -1.79 1.32 -3.83
C PRO A 220 -0.32 1.77 -3.93
N HIS A 221 -0.07 2.94 -4.52
CA HIS A 221 1.26 3.56 -4.62
C HIS A 221 1.63 4.45 -3.43
N ARG A 222 0.75 4.58 -2.44
CA ARG A 222 1.02 5.33 -1.20
C ARG A 222 1.31 4.38 -0.05
N GLU A 223 2.18 4.81 0.86
CA GLU A 223 2.45 4.08 2.10
C GLU A 223 1.19 4.01 2.99
N PRO A 224 1.01 2.92 3.75
CA PRO A 224 1.92 1.76 3.90
C PRO A 224 1.76 0.68 2.81
N LEU A 225 0.71 0.75 1.99
CA LEU A 225 0.38 -0.32 1.05
C LEU A 225 1.43 -0.46 -0.06
N ALA A 226 2.07 0.65 -0.46
CA ALA A 226 3.15 0.64 -1.44
C ALA A 226 4.32 -0.26 -1.03
N THR A 227 4.77 -0.18 0.23
CA THR A 227 5.80 -1.08 0.76
C THR A 227 5.30 -2.52 0.80
N ILE A 228 4.08 -2.76 1.30
CA ILE A 228 3.52 -4.11 1.46
C ILE A 228 3.33 -4.81 0.11
N LEU A 229 2.89 -4.11 -0.92
CA LEU A 229 2.70 -4.65 -2.28
C LEU A 229 3.96 -4.55 -3.15
N GLY A 230 5.03 -3.94 -2.65
CA GLY A 230 6.29 -3.81 -3.35
C GLY A 230 6.88 -5.17 -3.74
N ILE A 231 7.55 -5.21 -4.89
CA ILE A 231 8.20 -6.42 -5.44
C ILE A 231 9.56 -6.67 -4.74
N GLY A 232 10.05 -5.75 -3.92
CA GLY A 232 11.33 -5.88 -3.20
C GLY A 232 11.25 -6.66 -1.88
N ALA A 233 12.42 -6.87 -1.26
CA ALA A 233 12.58 -7.57 0.02
C ALA A 233 11.64 -7.09 1.13
N GLY A 234 11.43 -5.77 1.20
CA GLY A 234 10.55 -5.15 2.20
C GLY A 234 9.10 -5.61 2.06
N GLY A 235 8.58 -5.71 0.83
CA GLY A 235 7.22 -6.17 0.58
C GLY A 235 7.04 -7.67 0.80
N GLU A 236 8.00 -8.50 0.36
CA GLU A 236 7.98 -9.93 0.64
C GLU A 236 7.98 -10.21 2.15
N THR A 237 8.86 -9.51 2.88
CA THR A 237 8.96 -9.63 4.33
C THR A 237 7.70 -9.13 5.02
N ALA A 238 7.16 -7.96 4.63
CA ALA A 238 5.93 -7.42 5.20
C ALA A 238 4.73 -8.37 5.01
N ARG A 239 4.55 -8.96 3.82
CA ARG A 239 3.43 -9.88 3.54
C ARG A 239 3.49 -11.18 4.35
N ARG A 240 4.68 -11.61 4.79
CA ARG A 240 4.85 -12.78 5.66
C ARG A 240 4.72 -12.42 7.14
N LEU A 241 5.35 -11.32 7.57
CA LEU A 241 5.44 -10.96 8.99
C LEU A 241 4.19 -10.26 9.52
N LEU A 242 3.57 -9.35 8.76
CA LEU A 242 2.43 -8.57 9.27
C LEU A 242 1.23 -9.45 9.67
N PRO A 243 0.79 -10.43 8.86
CA PRO A 243 -0.29 -11.32 9.29
C PRO A 243 0.09 -12.10 10.55
N ALA A 244 1.32 -12.64 10.61
CA ALA A 244 1.77 -13.40 11.78
C ALA A 244 1.86 -12.53 13.05
N ALA A 245 2.37 -11.30 12.93
CA ALA A 245 2.49 -10.35 14.04
C ALA A 245 1.14 -9.95 14.64
N VAL A 246 0.05 -10.01 13.86
CA VAL A 246 -1.31 -9.74 14.35
C VAL A 246 -1.98 -11.02 14.84
N PHE A 247 -2.00 -12.08 14.03
CA PHE A 247 -2.81 -13.26 14.34
C PHE A 247 -2.17 -14.16 15.40
N VAL A 248 -0.84 -14.31 15.46
CA VAL A 248 -0.22 -15.22 16.42
C VAL A 248 -0.45 -14.76 17.87
N PRO A 249 -0.21 -13.48 18.26
CA PRO A 249 -0.57 -13.00 19.59
C PRO A 249 -2.05 -13.21 19.93
N LEU A 250 -2.95 -13.07 18.95
CA LEU A 250 -4.39 -13.27 19.15
C LEU A 250 -4.75 -14.71 19.44
N VAL A 251 -4.16 -15.65 18.70
CA VAL A 251 -4.35 -17.08 18.93
C VAL A 251 -3.73 -17.49 20.27
N LEU A 252 -2.54 -16.98 20.61
CA LEU A 252 -1.92 -17.22 21.92
C LEU A 252 -2.79 -16.70 23.06
N GLY A 253 -3.42 -15.54 22.91
CA GLY A 253 -4.33 -15.00 23.91
C GLY A 253 -5.62 -15.82 24.04
N LEU A 254 -6.16 -16.36 22.94
CA LEU A 254 -7.28 -17.32 22.99
C LEU A 254 -6.91 -18.59 23.76
N LEU A 255 -5.75 -19.17 23.46
CA LEU A 255 -5.26 -20.36 24.16
C LEU A 255 -5.04 -20.09 25.65
N TRP A 256 -4.49 -18.92 25.98
CA TRP A 256 -4.31 -18.48 27.36
C TRP A 256 -5.65 -18.37 28.09
N LEU A 257 -6.66 -17.71 27.50
CA LEU A 257 -8.00 -17.57 28.08
C LEU A 257 -8.65 -18.93 28.32
N GLU A 258 -8.52 -19.86 27.38
CA GLU A 258 -9.14 -21.18 27.50
C GLU A 258 -8.45 -22.01 28.60
N ALA A 259 -7.13 -21.91 28.71
CA ALA A 259 -6.38 -22.60 29.74
C ALA A 259 -6.61 -22.01 31.15
N GLU A 260 -6.77 -20.68 31.26
CA GLU A 260 -7.20 -20.01 32.49
C GLU A 260 -8.61 -20.48 32.91
N ARG A 261 -9.56 -20.56 31.96
CA ARG A 261 -10.93 -21.05 32.23
C ARG A 261 -10.96 -22.50 32.69
N ALA A 262 -10.04 -23.33 32.21
CA ALA A 262 -9.86 -24.70 32.62
C ALA A 262 -9.09 -24.85 33.95
N ASN A 263 -8.66 -23.73 34.58
CA ASN A 263 -7.83 -23.69 35.79
C ASN A 263 -6.55 -24.55 35.67
N LEU A 264 -5.91 -24.54 34.49
CA LEU A 264 -4.70 -25.34 34.24
C LEU A 264 -3.45 -24.74 34.90
N PHE A 265 -3.46 -23.45 35.20
CA PHE A 265 -2.38 -22.71 35.85
C PHE A 265 -2.96 -21.52 36.64
N GLU A 266 -2.18 -20.97 37.56
CA GLU A 266 -2.50 -19.70 38.23
C GLU A 266 -2.27 -18.51 37.29
N LEU A 267 -3.01 -17.41 37.51
CA LEU A 267 -3.01 -16.21 36.67
C LEU A 267 -1.59 -15.66 36.40
N GLU A 268 -0.74 -15.59 37.42
CA GLU A 268 0.63 -15.05 37.33
C GLU A 268 1.52 -15.91 36.42
N TYR A 269 1.40 -17.23 36.55
CA TYR A 269 2.13 -18.18 35.70
C TYR A 269 1.62 -18.13 34.27
N GLY A 270 0.30 -18.08 34.08
CA GLY A 270 -0.33 -17.96 32.77
C GLY A 270 0.13 -16.71 32.01
N LEU A 271 0.08 -15.55 32.67
CA LEU A 271 0.52 -14.27 32.11
C LEU A 271 2.00 -14.31 31.72
N SER A 272 2.84 -14.94 32.54
CA SER A 272 4.28 -15.09 32.27
C SER A 272 4.54 -15.97 31.04
N ILE A 273 3.83 -17.11 30.91
CA ILE A 273 3.93 -17.99 29.73
C ILE A 273 3.43 -17.26 28.47
N TYR A 274 2.31 -16.55 28.56
CA TYR A 274 1.79 -15.75 27.45
C TYR A 274 2.78 -14.66 27.02
N ALA A 275 3.36 -13.93 27.96
CA ALA A 275 4.37 -12.91 27.67
C ALA A 275 5.62 -13.52 27.01
N LEU A 276 6.13 -14.64 27.55
CA LEU A 276 7.27 -15.35 26.98
C LEU A 276 6.98 -15.87 25.57
N ALA A 277 5.80 -16.45 25.35
CA ALA A 277 5.38 -16.93 24.03
C ALA A 277 5.32 -15.79 23.00
N ASN A 278 4.84 -14.61 23.40
CA ASN A 278 4.86 -13.41 22.54
C ASN A 278 6.29 -12.94 22.26
N VAL A 279 7.17 -12.89 23.26
CA VAL A 279 8.59 -12.51 23.08
C VAL A 279 9.29 -13.47 22.11
N LEU A 280 9.10 -14.78 22.28
CA LEU A 280 9.66 -15.79 21.39
C LEU A 280 9.09 -15.69 19.96
N THR A 281 7.79 -15.49 19.83
CA THR A 281 7.12 -15.29 18.54
C THR A 281 7.68 -14.05 17.83
N LEU A 282 7.72 -12.90 18.50
CA LEU A 282 8.21 -11.66 17.91
C LEU A 282 9.70 -11.77 17.55
N SER A 283 10.52 -12.39 18.40
CA SER A 283 11.93 -12.64 18.12
C SER A 283 12.12 -13.54 16.90
N MET A 284 11.32 -14.60 16.78
CA MET A 284 11.33 -15.49 15.62
C MET A 284 10.89 -14.75 14.34
N LEU A 285 9.85 -13.91 14.40
CA LEU A 285 9.41 -13.09 13.27
C LEU A 285 10.49 -12.09 12.84
N ILE A 286 11.15 -11.42 13.78
CA ILE A 286 12.27 -10.52 13.51
C ILE A 286 13.43 -11.28 12.86
N TRP A 287 13.74 -12.48 13.34
CA TRP A 287 14.79 -13.32 12.77
C TRP A 287 14.47 -13.79 11.35
N ILE A 288 13.24 -14.23 11.08
CA ILE A 288 12.76 -14.56 9.73
C ILE A 288 12.89 -13.34 8.81
N GLY A 289 12.48 -12.16 9.29
CA GLY A 289 12.61 -10.90 8.55
C GLY A 289 14.05 -10.53 8.23
N SER A 290 14.93 -10.63 9.23
CA SER A 290 16.36 -10.36 9.09
C SER A 290 17.01 -11.28 8.06
N ARG A 291 16.70 -12.58 8.10
CA ARG A 291 17.20 -13.55 7.09
C ARG A 291 16.70 -13.26 5.68
N SER A 292 15.43 -12.88 5.54
CA SER A 292 14.85 -12.47 4.25
C SER A 292 15.59 -11.26 3.67
N ILE A 293 15.85 -10.24 4.49
CA ILE A 293 16.57 -9.03 4.09
C ILE A 293 18.03 -9.37 3.71
N ALA A 294 18.73 -10.14 4.55
CA ALA A 294 20.13 -10.50 4.31
C ALA A 294 20.32 -11.29 3.01
N ARG A 295 19.38 -12.19 2.67
CA ARG A 295 19.41 -12.92 1.41
C ARG A 295 19.32 -11.97 0.20
N VAL A 296 18.35 -11.06 0.22
CA VAL A 296 18.14 -10.14 -0.91
C VAL A 296 19.30 -9.15 -1.04
N ASP A 297 19.89 -8.72 0.08
CA ASP A 297 21.06 -7.85 0.04
C ASP A 297 22.27 -8.57 -0.59
N ASN A 298 22.49 -9.84 -0.26
CA ASN A 298 23.55 -10.66 -0.86
C ASN A 298 23.34 -10.86 -2.39
N GLU A 299 22.12 -11.24 -2.80
CA GLU A 299 21.77 -11.36 -4.23
C GLU A 299 22.02 -10.03 -4.98
N ARG A 300 21.69 -8.90 -4.36
CA ARG A 300 21.96 -7.57 -4.91
C ARG A 300 23.46 -7.27 -5.01
N GLN A 301 24.26 -7.63 -4.01
CA GLN A 301 25.71 -7.41 -4.02
C GLN A 301 26.37 -8.23 -5.14
N ILE A 302 26.02 -9.51 -5.29
CA ILE A 302 26.52 -10.37 -6.37
C ILE A 302 26.17 -9.79 -7.74
N ALA A 303 24.90 -9.41 -7.96
CA ALA A 303 24.48 -8.82 -9.23
C ALA A 303 25.20 -7.50 -9.54
N THR A 304 25.46 -6.68 -8.52
CA THR A 304 26.20 -5.42 -8.67
C THR A 304 27.64 -5.68 -9.09
N GLU A 305 28.29 -6.69 -8.52
CA GLU A 305 29.66 -7.05 -8.87
C GLU A 305 29.76 -7.63 -10.29
N GLN A 306 28.85 -8.51 -10.68
CA GLN A 306 28.77 -9.03 -12.05
C GLN A 306 28.59 -7.91 -13.09
N LEU A 307 27.74 -6.93 -12.79
CA LEU A 307 27.56 -5.75 -13.65
C LEU A 307 28.84 -4.92 -13.74
N ARG A 308 29.58 -4.78 -12.64
CA ARG A 308 30.85 -4.06 -12.60
C ARG A 308 31.91 -4.76 -13.46
N GLU A 309 32.05 -6.07 -13.34
CA GLU A 309 32.99 -6.88 -14.15
C GLU A 309 32.66 -6.80 -15.64
N ALA A 310 31.37 -6.95 -16.00
CA ALA A 310 30.92 -6.82 -17.38
C ALA A 310 31.20 -5.42 -17.96
N SER A 311 31.02 -4.36 -17.17
CA SER A 311 31.35 -2.98 -17.56
C SER A 311 32.84 -2.82 -17.85
N ILE A 312 33.71 -3.33 -16.96
CA ILE A 312 35.16 -3.26 -17.13
C ILE A 312 35.61 -4.02 -18.39
N ALA A 313 35.07 -5.21 -18.63
CA ALA A 313 35.38 -6.00 -19.82
C ALA A 313 34.95 -5.27 -21.11
N ALA A 314 33.76 -4.66 -21.11
CA ALA A 314 33.26 -3.89 -22.24
C ALA A 314 34.12 -2.65 -22.53
N GLU A 315 34.53 -1.91 -21.50
CA GLU A 315 35.44 -0.78 -21.62
C GLU A 315 36.82 -1.21 -22.15
N GLY A 316 37.36 -2.32 -21.64
CA GLY A 316 38.61 -2.89 -22.11
C GLY A 316 38.57 -3.25 -23.60
N ALA A 317 37.50 -3.91 -24.05
CA ALA A 317 37.29 -4.24 -25.46
C ALA A 317 37.17 -2.98 -26.33
N ASN A 318 36.48 -1.94 -25.85
CA ASN A 318 36.32 -0.69 -26.60
C ASN A 318 37.64 0.08 -26.72
N ARG A 319 38.47 0.09 -25.67
CA ARG A 319 39.82 0.65 -25.71
C ARG A 319 40.70 -0.11 -26.69
N ALA A 320 40.72 -1.44 -26.62
CA ALA A 320 41.50 -2.28 -27.54
C ALA A 320 41.11 -2.04 -29.00
N LYS A 321 39.81 -1.95 -29.29
CA LYS A 321 39.30 -1.59 -30.62
C LYS A 321 39.77 -0.21 -31.07
N SER A 322 39.74 0.78 -30.18
CA SER A 322 40.19 2.15 -30.48
C SER A 322 41.69 2.19 -30.79
N PHE A 323 42.51 1.49 -30.00
CA PHE A 323 43.95 1.34 -30.25
C PHE A 323 44.23 0.66 -31.59
N PHE A 324 43.53 -0.45 -31.89
CA PHE A 324 43.67 -1.13 -33.17
C PHE A 324 43.35 -0.23 -34.36
N LEU A 325 42.22 0.50 -34.31
CA LEU A 325 41.83 1.43 -35.38
C LEU A 325 42.83 2.58 -35.55
N ALA A 326 43.35 3.13 -34.46
CA ALA A 326 44.37 4.17 -34.49
C ALA A 326 45.67 3.67 -35.13
N ASN A 327 46.16 2.50 -34.70
CA ASN A 327 47.37 1.88 -35.25
C ASN A 327 47.20 1.55 -36.74
N MET A 328 46.08 0.91 -37.11
CA MET A 328 45.82 0.60 -38.52
C MET A 328 45.73 1.84 -39.38
N SER A 329 45.13 2.94 -38.87
CA SER A 329 45.10 4.20 -39.60
C SER A 329 46.49 4.77 -39.83
N HIS A 330 47.42 4.61 -38.88
CA HIS A 330 48.80 5.05 -39.04
C HIS A 330 49.56 4.19 -40.06
N GLU A 331 49.43 2.86 -39.97
CA GLU A 331 50.12 1.94 -40.88
C GLU A 331 49.61 1.97 -42.30
N ILE A 332 48.33 2.31 -42.54
CA ILE A 332 47.80 2.51 -43.89
C ILE A 332 48.25 3.86 -44.48
N ARG A 333 48.31 4.91 -43.65
CA ARG A 333 48.68 6.26 -44.12
C ARG A 333 50.11 6.32 -44.65
N THR A 334 51.06 5.63 -44.02
CA THR A 334 52.48 5.64 -44.41
C THR A 334 52.73 5.13 -45.85
N PRO A 335 52.34 3.90 -46.24
CA PRO A 335 52.52 3.41 -47.60
C PRO A 335 51.67 4.19 -48.61
N MET A 336 50.46 4.61 -48.23
CA MET A 336 49.60 5.41 -49.11
C MET A 336 50.25 6.76 -49.46
N ASN A 337 50.88 7.43 -48.50
CA ASN A 337 51.67 8.63 -48.75
C ASN A 337 52.90 8.34 -49.62
N GLY A 338 53.54 7.19 -49.45
CA GLY A 338 54.65 6.74 -50.31
C GLY A 338 54.22 6.50 -51.77
N VAL A 339 53.08 5.85 -51.99
CA VAL A 339 52.50 5.64 -53.33
C VAL A 339 52.12 6.97 -53.97
N LEU A 340 51.45 7.86 -53.23
CA LEU A 340 51.10 9.21 -53.70
C LEU A 340 52.35 10.01 -54.10
N GLY A 341 53.40 10.01 -53.26
CA GLY A 341 54.65 10.69 -53.58
C GLY A 341 55.36 10.12 -54.81
N MET A 342 55.36 8.79 -54.98
CA MET A 342 55.93 8.14 -56.17
C MET A 342 55.13 8.48 -57.44
N LEU A 343 53.80 8.50 -57.36
CA LEU A 343 52.93 8.93 -58.46
C LEU A 343 53.18 10.40 -58.85
N GLU A 344 53.44 11.26 -57.86
CA GLU A 344 53.72 12.67 -58.06
C GLU A 344 55.09 12.90 -58.74
N LEU A 345 56.10 12.10 -58.39
CA LEU A 345 57.42 12.08 -59.06
C LEU A 345 57.33 11.49 -60.48
N MET A 346 56.53 10.44 -60.68
CA MET A 346 56.25 9.94 -62.03
C MET A 346 55.52 10.98 -62.87
N LYS A 347 54.70 11.85 -62.26
CA LYS A 347 54.03 12.95 -62.97
C LYS A 347 54.95 14.08 -63.39
N SER A 348 56.06 14.29 -62.68
CA SER A 348 57.08 15.29 -63.03
C SER A 348 58.09 14.82 -64.08
N THR A 349 58.19 13.51 -64.32
CA THR A 349 58.96 12.90 -65.41
C THR A 349 58.01 12.49 -66.53
N GLY A 350 58.02 13.17 -67.68
CA GLY A 350 56.94 13.08 -68.68
C GLY A 350 56.49 11.65 -69.07
N PHE A 351 55.18 11.39 -69.04
CA PHE A 351 54.59 10.08 -69.34
C PHE A 351 54.53 9.73 -70.83
N THR A 352 54.73 8.45 -71.16
CA THR A 352 54.40 7.84 -72.46
C THR A 352 52.88 7.70 -72.65
N GLY A 353 52.40 7.58 -73.90
CA GLY A 353 50.97 7.59 -74.25
C GLY A 353 50.11 6.56 -73.48
N GLN A 354 50.61 5.33 -73.29
CA GLN A 354 49.93 4.26 -72.54
C GLN A 354 49.90 4.49 -71.03
N GLN A 355 50.94 5.10 -70.45
CA GLN A 355 51.01 5.39 -69.01
C GLN A 355 50.02 6.49 -68.61
N ARG A 356 49.75 7.43 -69.52
CA ARG A 356 48.79 8.51 -69.31
C ARG A 356 47.34 8.00 -69.31
N GLU A 357 47.05 6.92 -70.05
CA GLU A 357 45.74 6.25 -70.09
C GLU A 357 45.44 5.48 -68.80
N TYR A 358 46.41 4.73 -68.25
CA TYR A 358 46.23 4.04 -66.97
C TYR A 358 46.02 4.99 -65.78
N LEU A 359 46.60 6.19 -65.83
CA LEU A 359 46.42 7.23 -64.79
C LEU A 359 45.10 8.00 -64.90
N GLY A 360 44.38 7.93 -66.02
CA GLY A 360 43.08 8.59 -66.20
C GLY A 360 41.89 7.75 -65.71
N ILE A 361 42.12 6.48 -65.36
CA ILE A 361 41.09 5.51 -64.94
C ILE A 361 41.06 5.34 -63.40
N ALA A 362 42.16 5.67 -62.70
CA ALA A 362 42.26 5.71 -61.24
C ALA A 362 41.83 7.08 -60.70
#